data_AF-A0A7V2RKC7-F1
#
_entry.id   AF-A0A7V2RKC7-F1
#
_cell.length_a   1.000
_cell.length_b   1.000
_cell.length_c   1.000
_cell.angle_alpha   90.00
_cell.angle_beta   90.00
_cell.angle_gamma   90.00
#
_symmetry.space_group_name_H-M   'P 1'
#
loop_
_entity.id
_entity.type
_entity.pdbx_description
1 polymer ?
#
loop_
_entity_poly.entity_id
_entity_poly.type
_entity_poly.pdbx_seq_one_letter_code
_entity_poly.pdbx_strand_id
1 'polypeptide(L)'
;MKNGFEKIYPYLHLFLCYQGWIELGQDQHSDSWVRVLDIGGMRLEVDEKTLDESLAKAEAWAKVWMTENYEKEVREMLCEK
;
A
#
# COMPACT_ATOMS: atom_id res chain seq x y z
N MET A 1 17.51 -2.86 -9.00
CA MET A 1 17.92 -3.05 -7.59
C MET A 1 16.74 -2.61 -6.76
N LYS A 2 16.13 -3.50 -5.94
CA LYS A 2 14.95 -3.09 -5.16
C LYS A 2 15.33 -1.97 -4.18
N ASN A 3 14.61 -0.85 -4.21
CA ASN A 3 14.87 0.28 -3.32
C ASN A 3 14.41 -0.04 -1.88
N GLY A 4 14.66 0.84 -0.92
CA GLY A 4 14.33 0.61 0.50
C GLY A 4 12.84 0.35 0.74
N PHE A 5 11.97 1.06 0.02
CA PHE A 5 10.53 0.94 0.14
C PHE A 5 10.03 -0.43 -0.32
N GLU A 6 10.46 -0.88 -1.51
CA GLU A 6 10.05 -2.18 -2.08
C GLU A 6 10.41 -3.39 -1.22
N LYS A 7 11.45 -3.25 -0.39
CA LYS A 7 11.89 -4.30 0.53
C LYS A 7 11.05 -4.34 1.81
N ILE A 8 10.63 -3.18 2.29
CA ILE A 8 9.88 -3.05 3.56
C ILE A 8 8.38 -3.22 3.31
N TYR A 9 7.89 -2.70 2.18
CA TYR A 9 6.48 -2.66 1.80
C TYR A 9 6.25 -3.27 0.40
N PRO A 10 6.56 -4.56 0.21
CA PRO A 10 6.45 -5.21 -1.08
C PRO A 10 5.03 -5.18 -1.66
N TYR A 11 3.98 -5.32 -0.85
CA TYR A 11 2.60 -5.37 -1.36
C TYR A 11 2.05 -3.98 -1.69
N LEU A 12 2.39 -2.95 -0.91
CA LEU A 12 2.11 -1.57 -1.29
C LEU A 12 2.86 -1.20 -2.57
N HIS A 13 4.13 -1.59 -2.70
CA HIS A 13 4.85 -1.37 -3.94
C HIS A 13 4.12 -1.99 -5.15
N LEU A 14 3.64 -3.22 -5.02
CA LEU A 14 2.82 -3.85 -6.05
C LEU A 14 1.54 -3.04 -6.33
N PHE A 15 0.82 -2.63 -5.30
CA PHE A 15 -0.38 -1.81 -5.49
C PHE A 15 -0.07 -0.52 -6.27
N LEU A 16 1.04 0.15 -5.95
CA LEU A 16 1.51 1.36 -6.64
C LEU A 16 1.87 1.12 -8.11
N CYS A 17 2.38 -0.07 -8.43
CA CYS A 17 2.75 -0.40 -9.81
C CYS A 17 1.54 -0.74 -10.70
N TYR A 18 0.48 -1.31 -10.12
CA TYR A 18 -0.58 -1.94 -10.91
C TYR A 18 -1.95 -1.27 -10.77
N GLN A 19 -2.28 -0.70 -9.62
CA GLN A 19 -3.66 -0.31 -9.32
C GLN A 19 -3.82 1.18 -9.03
N GLY A 20 -2.92 1.78 -8.24
CA GLY A 20 -3.22 3.08 -7.66
C GLY A 20 -2.03 3.82 -7.06
N TRP A 21 -2.33 4.73 -6.13
CA TRP A 21 -1.34 5.55 -5.45
C TRP A 21 -1.63 5.62 -3.94
N ILE A 22 -0.65 6.12 -3.19
CA ILE A 22 -0.83 6.49 -1.79
C ILE A 22 -0.64 7.99 -1.62
N GLU A 23 -1.45 8.57 -0.75
CA GLU A 23 -1.23 9.92 -0.24
C GLU A 23 -0.69 9.81 1.18
N LEU A 24 0.30 10.64 1.49
CA LEU A 24 0.95 10.68 2.79
C LEU A 24 0.74 12.05 3.43
N GLY A 25 0.46 12.04 4.72
CA GLY A 25 0.35 13.24 5.54
C GLY A 25 -1.08 13.74 5.71
N GLN A 26 -1.19 14.59 6.73
CA GLN A 26 -2.41 15.25 7.15
C GLN A 26 -2.61 16.52 6.32
N ASP A 27 -3.86 16.87 6.06
CA ASP A 27 -4.24 18.15 5.47
C ASP A 27 -5.44 18.77 6.20
N GLN A 28 -6.03 19.82 5.63
CA GLN A 28 -7.16 20.54 6.23
C GLN A 28 -8.46 19.73 6.25
N HIS A 29 -8.47 18.58 5.58
CA HIS A 29 -9.64 17.74 5.32
C HIS A 29 -9.49 16.32 5.89
N SER A 30 -8.28 15.86 6.17
CA SER A 30 -8.01 14.53 6.73
C SER A 30 -6.85 14.58 7.72
N ASP A 31 -7.13 14.09 8.94
CA ASP A 31 -6.13 13.88 10.00
C ASP A 31 -5.32 12.59 9.79
N SER A 32 -5.64 11.80 8.76
CA SER A 32 -5.02 10.50 8.52
C SER A 32 -3.63 10.62 7.89
N TRP A 33 -2.72 9.77 8.34
CA TRP A 33 -1.35 9.73 7.82
C TRP A 33 -1.21 9.08 6.46
N VAL A 34 -2.01 8.05 6.17
CA VAL A 34 -1.92 7.28 4.94
C VAL A 34 -3.29 7.07 4.35
N ARG A 35 -3.46 7.44 3.08
CA ARG A 35 -4.62 7.09 2.27
C ARG A 35 -4.16 6.27 1.07
N VAL A 36 -4.86 5.17 0.78
CA VAL A 36 -4.61 4.33 -0.40
C VAL A 36 -5.78 4.50 -1.35
N LEU A 37 -5.48 4.89 -2.59
CA LEU A 37 -6.48 5.28 -3.58
C LEU A 37 -6.23 4.60 -4.92
N ASP A 38 -7.31 4.42 -5.68
CA ASP A 38 -7.25 4.13 -7.11
C ASP A 38 -8.24 5.00 -7.88
N ILE A 39 -8.42 4.73 -9.17
CA ILE A 39 -9.35 5.48 -10.02
C ILE A 39 -10.81 5.40 -9.55
N GLY A 40 -11.18 4.39 -8.78
CA GLY A 40 -12.49 4.23 -8.15
C GLY A 40 -12.64 4.99 -6.83
N GLY A 41 -11.59 5.66 -6.35
CA GLY A 41 -11.58 6.45 -5.13
C GLY A 41 -10.78 5.80 -4.01
N MET A 42 -11.08 6.20 -2.78
CA MET A 42 -10.35 5.76 -1.60
C MET A 42 -10.68 4.29 -1.26
N ARG A 43 -9.62 3.49 -1.09
CA ARG A 43 -9.70 2.08 -0.73
C ARG A 43 -9.41 1.83 0.73
N LEU A 44 -8.51 2.62 1.30
CA LEU A 44 -8.12 2.54 2.70
C LEU A 44 -7.72 3.92 3.19
N GLU A 45 -8.11 4.24 4.41
CA GLU A 45 -7.62 5.38 5.18
C GLU A 45 -7.09 4.86 6.51
N VAL A 46 -5.88 5.31 6.88
CA VAL A 46 -5.19 4.86 8.08
C VAL A 46 -4.70 6.07 8.88
N ASP A 47 -5.17 6.13 10.12
CA ASP A 47 -4.86 7.16 11.09
C ASP A 47 -4.27 6.52 12.36
N GLU A 48 -3.04 6.02 12.26
CA GLU A 48 -2.31 5.56 13.44
C GLU A 48 -1.53 6.69 14.08
N LYS A 49 -1.02 6.43 15.29
CA LYS A 49 -0.24 7.40 16.04
C LYS A 49 1.04 7.83 15.30
N THR A 50 1.59 6.96 14.46
CA THR A 50 2.80 7.23 13.68
C THR A 50 2.64 6.86 12.21
N LEU A 51 3.47 7.49 11.37
CA LEU A 51 3.56 7.17 9.94
C LEU A 51 3.96 5.71 9.71
N ASP A 52 4.92 5.20 10.48
CA ASP A 52 5.40 3.82 10.34
C ASP A 52 4.30 2.79 10.66
N GLU A 53 3.53 3.01 11.74
CA GLU A 53 2.37 2.18 12.08
C GLU A 53 1.31 2.24 10.97
N SER A 54 1.09 3.44 10.41
CA SER A 54 0.10 3.64 9.34
C SER A 54 0.50 2.92 8.06
N LEU A 55 1.78 3.01 7.68
CA LEU A 55 2.34 2.28 6.54
C LEU A 55 2.33 0.76 6.76
N ALA A 56 2.61 0.29 7.98
CA ALA A 56 2.54 -1.12 8.31
C ALA A 56 1.11 -1.69 8.19
N LYS A 57 0.09 -0.92 8.62
CA LYS A 57 -1.31 -1.30 8.41
C LYS A 57 -1.71 -1.25 6.94
N ALA A 58 -1.29 -0.24 6.20
CA ALA A 58 -1.53 -0.14 4.76
C ALA A 58 -0.88 -1.30 4.00
N GLU A 59 0.31 -1.75 4.40
CA GLU A 59 0.98 -2.92 3.84
C GLU A 59 0.23 -4.22 4.13
N ALA A 60 -0.26 -4.41 5.36
CA ALA A 60 -1.05 -5.57 5.71
C ALA A 60 -2.37 -5.63 4.92
N TRP A 61 -3.01 -4.49 4.71
CA TRP A 61 -4.17 -4.37 3.82
C TRP A 61 -3.81 -4.69 2.37
N ALA A 62 -2.73 -4.08 1.84
CA ALA A 62 -2.31 -4.26 0.45
C ALA A 62 -1.97 -5.73 0.17
N LYS A 63 -1.40 -6.45 1.15
CA LYS A 63 -1.16 -7.89 1.04
C LYS A 63 -2.43 -8.67 0.74
N VAL A 64 -3.48 -8.44 1.52
CA VAL A 64 -4.77 -9.13 1.32
C VAL A 64 -5.35 -8.73 -0.03
N TRP A 65 -5.46 -7.42 -0.28
CA TRP A 65 -6.11 -6.89 -1.47
C TRP A 65 -5.39 -7.32 -2.76
N MET A 66 -4.06 -7.22 -2.83
CA MET A 66 -3.30 -7.65 -4.00
C MET A 66 -3.36 -9.16 -4.20
N THR A 67 -3.40 -9.96 -3.13
CA THR A 67 -3.55 -11.42 -3.28
C THR A 67 -4.92 -11.78 -3.86
N GLU A 68 -5.98 -11.06 -3.48
CA GLU A 68 -7.34 -11.30 -3.96
C GLU A 68 -7.57 -10.81 -5.39
N ASN A 69 -6.92 -9.71 -5.79
CA ASN A 69 -7.20 -9.03 -7.07
C ASN A 69 -6.10 -9.25 -8.13
N TYR A 70 -4.89 -9.58 -7.70
CA TYR A 70 -3.67 -9.67 -8.53
C TYR A 70 -2.81 -10.89 -8.11
N GLU A 71 -3.45 -12.03 -7.85
CA GLU A 71 -2.77 -13.24 -7.33
C GLU A 71 -1.58 -13.66 -8.21
N LYS A 72 -1.73 -13.57 -9.53
CA LYS A 72 -0.70 -13.95 -10.49
C LYS A 72 0.54 -13.08 -10.34
N GLU A 73 0.38 -11.77 -10.33
CA GLU A 73 1.45 -10.78 -10.19
C GLU A 73 2.15 -10.92 -8.84
N VAL A 74 1.39 -11.16 -7.77
CA VAL A 74 1.93 -11.44 -6.43
C VAL A 74 2.84 -12.67 -6.47
N ARG A 75 2.41 -13.76 -7.10
CA ARG A 75 3.22 -14.99 -7.22
C ARG A 75 4.48 -14.75 -8.06
N GLU A 76 4.37 -14.06 -9.18
CA GLU A 76 5.51 -13.79 -10.07
C GLU A 76 6.56 -12.89 -9.40
N MET A 77 6.17 -11.82 -8.71
CA MET A 77 7.13 -10.84 -8.17
C MET A 77 7.61 -11.10 -6.75
N LEU A 78 6.86 -11.89 -5.96
CA LEU A 78 7.18 -12.13 -4.54
C LEU A 78 7.48 -13.60 -4.20
N CYS A 79 7.06 -14.58 -5.02
CA CYS A 79 7.36 -16.00 -4.77
C CYS A 79 8.55 -16.56 -5.56
N GLU A 80 9.14 -15.84 -6.51
CA GLU A 80 10.40 -16.27 -7.12
C GLU A 80 11.58 -16.10 -6.14
N LYS A 81 11.95 -17.22 -5.51
CA LYS A 81 13.25 -17.48 -4.88
C LYS A 81 13.89 -18.70 -5.54
#